data_AF-M3Z1U9-F1
#
_entry.id   AF-M3Z1U9-F1
#
_cell.length_a   1.000
_cell.length_b   1.000
_cell.length_c   1.000
_cell.angle_alpha   90.00
_cell.angle_beta   90.00
_cell.angle_gamma   90.00
#
_symmetry.space_group_name_H-M   'P 1'
#
loop_
_entity.id
_entity.type
_entity.pdbx_description
1 polymer ?
#
loop_
_entity_poly.entity_id
_entity_poly.type
_entity_poly.pdbx_seq_one_letter_code
_entity_poly.pdbx_strand_id
1 'polypeptide(L)'
;MRPKKRRGFFRAQGTTVAERIRGGGRWPTRSGMERLECCARLLRGTLVHAAVRRYLPWALAAGMLAGSLLKELSPLPETYLSNKRNVFNVYFVKLAWAWTFCLLLPFIALTNYHLTGKAGLVLRRLSTLLVGTAIWYVCTALFSNIEHYTGSCYQSPSLEGVRKEHQNKQQCHGGGGFWHGFDISGHSFLLTFCALMIVEEMAVLHEVKTDRSHCLHTAITSLVVALGCLTFIWVCMFLCTAVYFHNLSQKVFGTLFGLLSWYGTYGFWYLKAFSPGLPPQSSSLNLKRDSYKE
;
A
#
# COMPACT_ATOMS: atom_id res chain seq x y z
N MET A 1 18.40 38.01 -79.02
CA MET A 1 19.42 38.44 -78.04
C MET A 1 19.08 37.86 -76.66
N ARG A 2 19.98 37.09 -76.05
CA ARG A 2 19.97 36.77 -74.60
C ARG A 2 20.54 37.96 -73.82
N PRO A 3 20.15 38.15 -72.54
CA PRO A 3 21.12 38.01 -71.44
C PRO A 3 20.50 37.25 -70.23
N LYS A 4 21.16 36.27 -69.60
CA LYS A 4 22.24 36.25 -68.59
C LYS A 4 21.73 36.09 -67.14
N LYS A 5 21.93 34.86 -66.62
CA LYS A 5 21.89 34.32 -65.24
C LYS A 5 22.35 35.30 -64.13
N ARG A 6 21.69 35.24 -62.94
CA ARG A 6 22.36 35.23 -61.62
C ARG A 6 21.54 34.42 -60.59
N ARG A 7 22.26 33.59 -59.81
CA ARG A 7 21.77 32.80 -58.67
C ARG A 7 21.66 33.71 -57.43
N GLY A 8 20.67 33.43 -56.58
CA GLY A 8 20.55 33.95 -55.23
C GLY A 8 19.90 32.90 -54.34
N PHE A 9 20.69 32.36 -53.42
CA PHE A 9 20.38 31.36 -52.42
C PHE A 9 19.70 32.04 -51.23
N PHE A 10 18.55 31.55 -50.74
CA PHE A 10 18.27 31.54 -49.30
C PHE A 10 17.20 30.48 -48.97
N ARG A 11 17.64 29.55 -48.12
CA ARG A 11 16.93 28.42 -47.55
C ARG A 11 16.18 28.91 -46.32
N ALA A 12 14.89 28.58 -46.20
CA ALA A 12 14.18 28.59 -44.93
C ALA A 12 13.24 27.36 -44.87
N GLN A 13 13.80 26.24 -44.41
CA GLN A 13 13.02 25.10 -43.94
C GLN A 13 12.38 25.49 -42.61
N GLY A 14 11.12 25.91 -42.64
CA GLY A 14 10.28 25.98 -41.44
C GLY A 14 9.87 24.57 -41.05
N THR A 15 10.57 23.98 -40.07
CA THR A 15 10.16 22.73 -39.44
C THR A 15 8.86 22.97 -38.68
N THR A 16 7.78 22.33 -39.14
CA THR A 16 6.48 22.37 -38.49
C THR A 16 6.58 21.84 -37.05
N VAL A 17 5.87 22.49 -36.12
CA VAL A 17 5.73 22.13 -34.70
C VAL A 17 5.41 20.64 -34.47
N ALA A 18 4.84 19.96 -35.46
CA ALA A 18 4.56 18.51 -35.45
C ALA A 18 5.82 17.61 -35.38
N GLU A 19 7.01 18.08 -35.78
CA GLU A 19 8.25 17.31 -35.64
C GLU A 19 8.84 17.38 -34.22
N ARG A 20 8.58 18.45 -33.47
CA ARG A 20 9.11 18.60 -32.11
C ARG A 20 8.41 17.70 -31.08
N ILE A 21 7.19 17.23 -31.36
CA ILE A 21 6.45 16.30 -30.49
C ILE A 21 6.89 14.83 -30.68
N ARG A 22 7.59 14.50 -31.80
CA ARG A 22 8.03 13.12 -32.07
C ARG A 22 9.35 12.72 -31.39
N GLY A 23 10.05 13.65 -30.72
CA GLY A 23 11.42 13.44 -30.25
C GLY A 23 11.64 13.23 -28.75
N GLY A 24 10.60 13.12 -27.92
CA GLY A 24 10.77 13.23 -26.46
C GLY A 24 10.30 12.07 -25.59
N GLY A 25 9.75 11.01 -26.17
CA GLY A 25 9.31 9.83 -25.41
C GLY A 25 10.26 8.66 -25.63
N ARG A 26 11.10 8.34 -24.64
CA ARG A 26 11.83 7.06 -24.64
C ARG A 26 10.79 5.94 -24.54
N TRP A 27 10.38 5.39 -25.67
CA TRP A 27 9.49 4.24 -25.72
C TRP A 27 10.19 3.03 -25.05
N PRO A 28 9.50 2.26 -24.20
CA PRO A 28 10.08 1.06 -23.62
C PRO A 28 10.48 0.09 -24.75
N THR A 29 11.63 -0.58 -24.61
CA THR A 29 12.06 -1.59 -25.59
C THR A 29 11.04 -2.72 -25.67
N ARG A 30 10.80 -3.28 -26.86
CA ARG A 30 9.84 -4.36 -27.11
C ARG A 30 9.99 -5.53 -26.12
N SER A 31 11.24 -5.92 -25.82
CA SER A 31 11.56 -6.95 -24.81
C SER A 31 11.20 -6.55 -23.38
N GLY A 32 11.32 -5.26 -23.03
CA GLY A 32 10.92 -4.75 -21.71
C GLY A 32 9.40 -4.82 -21.50
N MET A 33 8.63 -4.49 -22.54
CA MET A 33 7.17 -4.61 -22.50
C MET A 33 6.71 -6.06 -22.32
N GLU A 34 7.31 -7.01 -23.05
CA GLU A 34 6.96 -8.43 -22.96
C GLU A 34 7.20 -9.01 -21.54
N ARG A 35 8.32 -8.65 -20.90
CA ARG A 35 8.61 -9.08 -19.52
C ARG A 35 7.60 -8.48 -18.53
N LEU A 36 7.26 -7.21 -18.70
CA LEU A 36 6.34 -6.50 -17.83
C LEU A 36 4.92 -7.08 -17.95
N GLU A 37 4.51 -7.46 -19.17
CA GLU A 37 3.27 -8.17 -19.43
C GLU A 37 3.27 -9.60 -18.87
N CYS A 38 4.38 -10.34 -18.93
CA CYS A 38 4.52 -11.64 -18.27
C CYS A 38 4.38 -11.53 -16.76
N CYS A 39 5.11 -10.61 -16.12
CA CYS A 39 5.00 -10.37 -14.69
C CYS A 39 3.58 -9.96 -14.30
N ALA A 40 2.97 -9.04 -15.06
CA ALA A 40 1.60 -8.62 -14.81
C ALA A 40 0.58 -9.74 -15.00
N ARG A 41 0.75 -10.64 -15.97
CA ARG A 41 -0.11 -11.82 -16.14
C ARG A 41 0.01 -12.76 -14.96
N LEU A 42 1.23 -12.99 -14.47
CA LEU A 42 1.49 -13.86 -13.32
C LEU A 42 0.95 -13.24 -12.02
N LEU A 43 1.14 -11.94 -11.82
CA LEU A 43 0.56 -11.18 -10.70
C LEU A 43 -0.97 -11.12 -10.78
N ARG A 44 -1.55 -10.93 -11.97
CA ARG A 44 -3.01 -11.02 -12.18
C ARG A 44 -3.54 -12.41 -11.82
N GLY A 45 -2.87 -13.47 -12.27
CA GLY A 45 -3.26 -14.84 -11.97
C GLY A 45 -3.15 -15.22 -10.48
N THR A 46 -2.24 -14.58 -9.74
CA THR A 46 -1.99 -14.88 -8.32
C THR A 46 -2.75 -13.94 -7.38
N LEU A 47 -2.53 -12.63 -7.43
CA LEU A 47 -3.11 -11.65 -6.51
C LEU A 47 -4.60 -11.38 -6.74
N VAL A 48 -5.09 -11.50 -7.98
CA VAL A 48 -6.52 -11.29 -8.30
C VAL A 48 -7.33 -12.57 -8.10
N HIS A 49 -6.67 -13.70 -7.85
CA HIS A 49 -7.37 -14.94 -7.59
C HIS A 49 -8.20 -14.78 -6.30
N ALA A 50 -9.52 -15.01 -6.40
CA ALA A 50 -10.44 -14.86 -5.26
C ALA A 50 -10.00 -15.68 -4.03
N ALA A 51 -9.27 -16.78 -4.25
CA ALA A 51 -8.65 -17.56 -3.19
C ALA A 51 -7.60 -16.75 -2.41
N VAL A 52 -6.72 -15.99 -3.07
CA VAL A 52 -5.69 -15.20 -2.37
C VAL A 52 -6.34 -14.13 -1.51
N ARG A 53 -7.36 -13.43 -2.00
CA ARG A 53 -8.09 -12.44 -1.19
C ARG A 53 -8.77 -13.07 0.03
N ARG A 54 -9.33 -14.28 -0.12
CA ARG A 54 -9.97 -15.02 0.96
C ARG A 54 -8.98 -15.59 1.98
N TYR A 55 -7.83 -16.08 1.53
CA TYR A 55 -6.85 -16.77 2.38
C TYR A 55 -5.75 -15.86 2.94
N LEU A 56 -5.49 -14.70 2.34
CA LEU A 56 -4.44 -13.79 2.78
C LEU A 56 -4.60 -13.32 4.24
N PRO A 57 -5.80 -12.92 4.73
CA PRO A 57 -5.98 -12.59 6.15
C PRO A 57 -5.57 -13.73 7.08
N TRP A 58 -5.96 -14.96 6.72
CA TRP A 58 -5.61 -16.17 7.46
C TRP A 58 -4.12 -16.48 7.38
N ALA A 59 -3.49 -16.30 6.21
CA ALA A 59 -2.06 -16.48 6.02
C ALA A 59 -1.24 -15.47 6.84
N LEU A 60 -1.69 -14.22 6.93
CA LEU A 60 -1.04 -13.20 7.77
C LEU A 60 -1.18 -13.54 9.26
N ALA A 61 -2.37 -13.96 9.71
CA ALA A 61 -2.58 -14.41 11.08
C ALA A 61 -1.72 -15.64 11.43
N ALA A 62 -1.72 -16.66 10.56
CA ALA A 62 -0.92 -17.88 10.74
C ALA A 62 0.58 -17.58 10.69
N GLY A 63 1.04 -16.75 9.75
CA GLY A 63 2.44 -16.35 9.62
C GLY A 63 2.94 -15.57 10.84
N MET A 64 2.07 -14.76 11.44
CA MET A 64 2.38 -14.06 12.69
C MET A 64 2.54 -15.02 13.88
N LEU A 65 1.60 -15.95 14.05
CA LEU A 65 1.69 -16.96 15.10
C LEU A 65 2.92 -17.87 14.91
N ALA A 66 3.13 -18.36 13.69
CA ALA A 66 4.27 -19.20 13.35
C ALA A 66 5.60 -18.46 13.54
N GLY A 67 5.70 -17.20 13.10
CA GLY A 67 6.91 -16.40 13.29
C GLY A 67 7.22 -16.12 14.75
N SER A 68 6.20 -15.96 15.59
CA SER A 68 6.39 -15.76 17.03
C SER A 68 6.75 -17.04 17.77
N LEU A 69 6.14 -18.17 17.40
CA LEU A 69 6.54 -19.48 17.89
C LEU A 69 7.98 -19.79 17.49
N LEU A 70 8.37 -19.48 16.24
CA LEU A 70 9.74 -19.66 15.77
C LEU A 70 10.73 -18.85 16.61
N LYS A 71 10.38 -17.59 16.94
CA LYS A 71 11.21 -16.75 17.83
C LYS A 71 11.39 -17.35 19.22
N GLU A 72 10.37 -18.00 19.78
CA GLU A 72 10.43 -18.66 21.08
C GLU A 72 11.23 -19.98 21.04
N LEU A 73 11.10 -20.75 19.96
CA LEU A 73 11.77 -22.04 19.79
C LEU A 73 13.25 -21.90 19.40
N SER A 74 13.60 -20.88 18.61
CA SER A 74 14.98 -20.63 18.19
C SER A 74 15.22 -19.12 18.05
N PRO A 75 15.90 -18.48 19.03
CA PRO A 75 16.35 -17.11 18.86
C PRO A 75 17.35 -17.07 17.69
N LEU A 76 16.88 -16.63 16.53
CA LEU A 76 17.68 -16.52 15.31
C LEU A 76 18.87 -15.58 15.54
N PRO A 77 20.02 -15.86 14.92
CA PRO A 77 21.20 -15.02 15.05
C PRO A 77 20.92 -13.58 14.59
N GLU A 78 21.59 -12.63 15.22
CA GLU A 78 21.51 -11.21 14.88
C GLU A 78 21.93 -11.00 13.42
N THR A 79 20.98 -10.64 12.57
CA THR A 79 21.21 -10.33 11.15
C THR A 79 20.92 -8.85 10.86
N TYR A 80 21.27 -8.39 9.64
CA TYR A 80 20.94 -7.03 9.17
C TYR A 80 19.45 -6.66 9.35
N LEU A 81 18.56 -7.66 9.28
CA LEU A 81 17.11 -7.49 9.47
C LEU A 81 16.70 -7.32 10.94
N SER A 82 17.51 -7.76 11.90
CA SER A 82 17.32 -7.54 13.33
C SER A 82 17.64 -6.09 13.74
N ASN A 83 18.49 -5.40 12.96
CA ASN A 83 18.84 -4.02 13.26
C ASN A 83 17.64 -3.07 13.02
N LYS A 84 17.14 -2.45 14.10
CA LYS A 84 16.04 -1.46 14.06
C LYS A 84 16.32 -0.26 13.14
N ARG A 85 17.59 0.02 12.83
CA ARG A 85 18.01 1.14 11.96
C ARG A 85 18.29 0.72 10.52
N ASN A 86 18.00 -0.51 10.12
CA ASN A 86 18.18 -0.92 8.74
C ASN A 86 17.27 -0.10 7.79
N VAL A 87 17.74 0.10 6.55
CA VAL A 87 17.07 0.91 5.52
C VAL A 87 15.61 0.50 5.31
N PHE A 88 15.31 -0.80 5.32
CA PHE A 88 13.96 -1.33 5.21
C PHE A 88 13.07 -0.88 6.37
N ASN A 89 13.55 -0.91 7.62
CA ASN A 89 12.72 -0.49 8.74
C ASN A 89 12.50 1.04 8.77
N VAL A 90 13.54 1.81 8.42
CA VAL A 90 13.48 3.28 8.46
C VAL A 90 12.69 3.87 7.29
N TYR A 91 12.89 3.39 6.06
CA TYR A 91 12.29 3.98 4.86
C TYR A 91 11.07 3.23 4.34
N PHE A 92 10.98 1.92 4.53
CA PHE A 92 9.82 1.17 4.02
C PHE A 92 8.72 1.09 5.07
N VAL A 93 9.03 0.69 6.30
CA VAL A 93 7.98 0.48 7.31
C VAL A 93 7.42 1.80 7.85
N LYS A 94 8.27 2.79 8.17
CA LYS A 94 7.78 4.09 8.68
C LYS A 94 7.00 4.89 7.63
N LEU A 95 7.33 4.73 6.35
CA LEU A 95 6.64 5.39 5.24
C LEU A 95 5.68 4.44 4.52
N ALA A 96 5.32 3.29 5.11
CA ALA A 96 4.53 2.27 4.43
C ALA A 96 3.18 2.81 3.93
N TRP A 97 2.54 3.68 4.72
CA TRP A 97 1.31 4.36 4.31
C TRP A 97 1.54 5.29 3.11
N ALA A 98 2.62 6.08 3.11
CA ALA A 98 2.94 7.01 2.02
C ALA A 98 3.17 6.28 0.69
N TRP A 99 3.91 5.17 0.70
CA TRP A 99 4.13 4.34 -0.49
C TRP A 99 2.82 3.71 -1.00
N THR A 100 2.00 3.20 -0.08
CA THR A 100 0.69 2.62 -0.40
C THR A 100 -0.25 3.66 -1.01
N PHE A 101 -0.32 4.85 -0.42
CA PHE A 101 -1.11 5.98 -0.91
C PHE A 101 -0.63 6.43 -2.31
N CYS A 102 0.68 6.60 -2.48
CA CYS A 102 1.28 7.09 -3.73
C CYS A 102 1.00 6.16 -4.93
N LEU A 103 0.93 4.85 -4.71
CA LEU A 103 0.64 3.89 -5.78
C LEU A 103 -0.87 3.64 -5.95
N LEU A 104 -1.64 3.58 -4.87
CA LEU A 104 -3.09 3.36 -4.95
C LEU A 104 -3.85 4.56 -5.53
N LEU A 105 -3.42 5.80 -5.24
CA LEU A 105 -4.08 7.01 -5.76
C LEU A 105 -4.16 7.04 -7.28
N PRO A 106 -3.05 6.97 -8.04
CA PRO A 106 -3.13 6.95 -9.50
C PRO A 106 -3.80 5.67 -10.01
N PHE A 107 -3.60 4.52 -9.37
CA PHE A 107 -4.24 3.26 -9.76
C PHE A 107 -5.76 3.32 -9.68
N ILE A 108 -6.32 3.76 -8.55
CA ILE A 108 -7.77 3.90 -8.33
C ILE A 108 -8.32 4.96 -9.29
N ALA A 109 -7.63 6.09 -9.45
CA ALA A 109 -8.05 7.16 -10.36
C ALA A 109 -8.14 6.66 -11.81
N LEU A 110 -7.07 6.04 -12.33
CA LEU A 110 -7.00 5.57 -13.71
C LEU A 110 -8.01 4.45 -14.00
N THR A 111 -8.09 3.43 -13.13
CA THR A 111 -8.98 2.28 -13.34
C THR A 111 -10.46 2.68 -13.25
N ASN A 112 -10.85 3.47 -12.25
CA ASN A 112 -12.25 3.86 -12.09
C ASN A 112 -12.68 4.92 -13.10
N TYR A 113 -11.78 5.82 -13.49
CA TYR A 113 -12.05 6.76 -14.59
C TYR A 113 -12.25 6.02 -15.91
N HIS A 114 -11.42 5.00 -16.18
CA HIS A 114 -11.57 4.15 -17.37
C HIS A 114 -12.91 3.38 -17.40
N LEU A 115 -13.35 2.85 -16.25
CA LEU A 115 -14.60 2.08 -16.17
C LEU A 115 -15.86 2.96 -16.19
N THR A 116 -15.83 4.11 -15.52
CA THR A 116 -17.04 4.90 -15.25
C THR A 116 -17.13 6.18 -16.09
N GLY A 117 -16.00 6.78 -16.44
CA GLY A 117 -15.91 8.08 -17.14
C GLY A 117 -16.40 9.30 -16.33
N LYS A 118 -16.91 9.11 -15.11
CA LYS A 118 -17.50 10.16 -14.28
C LYS A 118 -16.59 10.55 -13.11
N ALA A 119 -16.13 11.80 -13.09
CA ALA A 119 -15.23 12.31 -12.04
C ALA A 119 -15.82 12.19 -10.62
N GLY A 120 -17.13 12.40 -10.45
CA GLY A 120 -17.79 12.29 -9.14
C GLY A 120 -17.72 10.88 -8.53
N LEU A 121 -17.88 9.83 -9.35
CA LEU A 121 -17.73 8.45 -8.87
C LEU A 121 -16.26 8.12 -8.57
N VAL A 122 -15.32 8.64 -9.35
CA VAL A 122 -13.88 8.47 -9.10
C VAL A 122 -13.47 9.15 -7.78
N LEU A 123 -13.91 10.38 -7.53
CA LEU A 123 -13.62 11.09 -6.28
C LEU A 123 -14.20 10.34 -5.07
N ARG A 124 -15.42 9.81 -5.21
CA ARG A 124 -16.02 8.95 -4.20
C ARG A 124 -15.18 7.69 -3.94
N ARG A 125 -14.64 7.03 -4.98
CA ARG A 125 -13.71 5.90 -4.80
C ARG A 125 -12.42 6.33 -4.10
N LEU A 126 -11.83 7.45 -4.50
CA LEU A 126 -10.61 8.01 -3.89
C LEU A 126 -10.77 8.32 -2.41
N SER A 127 -12.00 8.58 -1.93
CA SER A 127 -12.27 8.74 -0.50
C SER A 127 -11.91 7.50 0.34
N THR A 128 -11.71 6.32 -0.25
CA THR A 128 -11.15 5.14 0.44
C THR A 128 -9.77 5.42 1.04
N LEU A 129 -8.95 6.25 0.38
CA LEU A 129 -7.61 6.63 0.85
C LEU A 129 -7.71 7.62 2.02
N LEU A 130 -8.73 8.48 2.01
CA LEU A 130 -9.02 9.37 3.13
C LEU A 130 -9.44 8.55 4.36
N VAL A 131 -10.34 7.58 4.17
CA VAL A 131 -10.76 6.64 5.23
C VAL A 131 -9.57 5.86 5.77
N GLY A 132 -8.71 5.31 4.91
CA GLY A 132 -7.50 4.61 5.34
C GLY A 132 -6.54 5.49 6.14
N THR A 133 -6.38 6.76 5.74
CA THR A 133 -5.57 7.73 6.50
C THR A 133 -6.17 8.01 7.88
N ALA A 134 -7.50 8.15 7.96
CA ALA A 134 -8.19 8.36 9.23
C ALA A 134 -8.04 7.14 10.16
N ILE A 135 -8.20 5.92 9.64
CA ILE A 135 -8.01 4.68 10.40
C ILE A 135 -6.58 4.58 10.93
N TRP A 136 -5.59 4.79 10.06
CA TRP A 136 -4.19 4.78 10.47
C TRP A 136 -3.91 5.80 11.58
N TYR A 137 -4.39 7.03 11.43
CA TYR A 137 -4.21 8.08 12.43
C TYR A 137 -4.89 7.73 13.77
N VAL A 138 -6.15 7.29 13.74
CA VAL A 138 -6.90 6.92 14.95
C VAL A 138 -6.26 5.72 15.65
N CYS A 139 -5.89 4.66 14.92
CA CYS A 139 -5.25 3.49 15.51
C CYS A 139 -3.88 3.82 16.10
N THR A 140 -3.05 4.60 15.41
CA THR A 140 -1.73 5.00 15.94
C THR A 140 -1.84 5.92 17.15
N ALA A 141 -2.80 6.86 17.15
CA ALA A 141 -3.11 7.66 18.33
C ALA A 141 -3.61 6.79 19.49
N LEU A 142 -4.47 5.81 19.23
CA LEU A 142 -4.95 4.86 20.24
C LEU A 142 -3.78 4.07 20.84
N PHE A 143 -2.87 3.54 20.02
CA PHE A 143 -1.71 2.79 20.51
C PHE A 143 -0.81 3.65 21.40
N SER A 144 -0.55 4.90 21.00
CA SER A 144 0.22 5.84 21.82
C SER A 144 -0.48 6.17 23.13
N ASN A 145 -1.81 6.29 23.14
CA ASN A 145 -2.57 6.50 24.37
C ASN A 145 -2.51 5.27 25.28
N ILE A 146 -2.66 4.05 24.73
CA ILE A 146 -2.57 2.81 25.51
C ILE A 146 -1.18 2.69 26.16
N GLU A 147 -0.10 2.93 25.41
CA GLU A 147 1.27 2.93 25.95
C GLU A 147 1.45 3.98 27.06
N HIS A 148 0.81 5.14 26.91
CA HIS A 148 0.86 6.21 27.91
C HIS A 148 0.07 5.88 29.18
N TYR A 149 -1.09 5.22 29.08
CA TYR A 149 -1.88 4.86 30.28
C TYR A 149 -1.38 3.59 30.98
N THR A 150 -0.82 2.65 30.23
CA THR A 150 -0.32 1.38 30.79
C THR A 150 1.13 1.46 31.27
N GLY A 151 1.82 2.55 30.94
CA GLY A 151 3.25 2.68 31.20
C GLY A 151 3.58 3.24 32.58
N SER A 152 4.82 2.99 32.99
CA SER A 152 5.41 3.53 34.21
C SER A 152 6.84 3.99 33.94
N CYS A 153 7.31 4.94 34.74
CA CYS A 153 8.66 5.47 34.64
C CYS A 153 9.64 4.64 35.48
N TYR A 154 10.69 4.13 34.85
CA TYR A 154 11.76 3.37 35.49
C TYR A 154 13.08 4.14 35.45
N GLN A 155 13.96 3.84 36.40
CA GLN A 155 15.26 4.48 36.48
C GLN A 155 16.29 3.88 35.51
N SER A 156 16.16 2.60 35.19
CA SER A 156 17.06 1.87 34.29
C SER A 156 16.29 1.06 33.24
N PRO A 157 16.95 0.67 32.13
CA PRO A 157 16.37 -0.23 31.14
C PRO A 157 16.23 -1.69 31.65
N SER A 158 16.82 -2.02 32.81
CA SER A 158 16.60 -3.30 33.52
C SER A 158 15.29 -3.33 34.33
N LEU A 159 14.41 -2.32 34.16
CA LEU A 159 13.14 -2.17 34.89
C LEU A 159 13.33 -2.05 36.40
N GLU A 160 14.44 -1.45 36.82
CA GLU A 160 14.83 -1.32 38.22
C GLU A 160 14.46 0.07 38.75
N GLY A 161 13.83 0.12 39.92
CA GLY A 161 13.44 1.38 40.60
C GLY A 161 12.34 2.16 39.86
N VAL A 162 11.08 1.97 40.26
CA VAL A 162 9.94 2.75 39.72
C VAL A 162 10.00 4.18 40.26
N ARG A 163 10.16 5.17 39.37
CA ARG A 163 10.05 6.59 39.70
C ARG A 163 8.59 7.02 39.68
N LYS A 164 7.97 7.06 40.85
CA LYS A 164 6.56 7.49 41.03
C LYS A 164 6.33 9.00 40.82
N GLU A 165 7.40 9.80 40.77
CA GLU A 165 7.35 11.26 40.67
C GLU A 165 6.94 11.77 39.28
N HIS A 166 7.12 10.96 38.23
CA HIS A 166 6.81 11.35 36.86
C HIS A 166 5.65 10.51 36.31
N GLN A 167 4.45 11.09 36.30
CA GLN A 167 3.25 10.43 35.76
C GLN A 167 3.15 10.51 34.23
N ASN A 168 3.95 11.37 33.60
CA ASN A 168 3.88 11.59 32.16
C ASN A 168 5.15 11.13 31.42
N LYS A 169 4.98 10.56 30.22
CA LYS A 169 6.09 10.03 29.39
C LYS A 169 7.15 11.09 29.10
N GLN A 170 6.72 12.33 28.82
CA GLN A 170 7.63 13.45 28.58
C GLN A 170 8.43 13.85 29.83
N GLN A 171 7.80 13.85 31.01
CA GLN A 171 8.47 14.16 32.28
C GLN A 171 9.45 13.05 32.68
N CYS A 172 9.08 11.79 32.45
CA CYS A 172 9.94 10.65 32.67
C CYS A 172 11.23 10.75 31.85
N HIS A 173 11.12 11.02 30.55
CA HIS A 173 12.29 11.21 29.69
C HIS A 173 13.08 12.47 30.03
N GLY A 174 12.41 13.57 30.38
CA GLY A 174 13.07 14.81 30.83
C GLY A 174 13.89 14.62 32.11
N GLY A 175 13.46 13.73 33.00
CA GLY A 175 14.19 13.31 34.21
C GLY A 175 15.26 12.23 33.97
N GLY A 176 15.53 11.85 32.71
CA GLY A 176 16.47 10.79 32.37
C GLY A 176 15.97 9.37 32.64
N GLY A 177 14.67 9.20 32.87
CA GLY A 177 14.02 7.91 33.09
C GLY A 177 13.60 7.20 31.79
N PHE A 178 13.30 5.91 31.93
CA PHE A 178 12.85 5.02 30.87
C PHE A 178 11.37 4.71 31.05
N TRP A 179 10.54 5.13 30.10
CA TRP A 179 9.12 4.78 30.08
C TRP A 179 8.94 3.36 29.55
N HIS A 180 8.31 2.48 30.34
CA HIS A 180 7.96 1.13 29.90
C HIS A 180 6.46 0.92 30.07
N GLY A 181 5.78 0.67 28.97
CA GLY A 181 4.34 0.39 28.92
C GLY A 181 4.01 -0.63 27.85
N PHE A 182 2.73 -0.96 27.75
CA PHE A 182 2.26 -1.90 26.75
C PHE A 182 2.24 -1.24 25.36
N ASP A 183 3.34 -1.42 24.62
CA ASP A 183 3.50 -0.91 23.25
C ASP A 183 2.94 -1.90 22.22
N ILE A 184 1.79 -1.55 21.62
CA ILE A 184 1.20 -2.35 20.53
C ILE A 184 2.03 -2.15 19.26
N SER A 185 2.33 -3.26 18.55
CA SER A 185 3.13 -3.19 17.33
C SER A 185 2.39 -2.45 16.21
N GLY A 186 2.64 -1.14 16.09
CA GLY A 186 2.11 -0.30 15.02
C GLY A 186 2.60 -0.74 13.63
N HIS A 187 3.78 -1.35 13.55
CA HIS A 187 4.32 -1.93 12.31
C HIS A 187 3.53 -3.15 11.85
N SER A 188 3.19 -4.06 12.78
CA SER A 188 2.32 -5.20 12.46
C SER A 188 0.95 -4.74 11.97
N PHE A 189 0.35 -3.76 12.66
CA PHE A 189 -0.91 -3.14 12.23
C PHE A 189 -0.82 -2.56 10.81
N LEU A 190 0.13 -1.68 10.57
CA LEU A 190 0.21 -0.92 9.32
C LEU A 190 0.53 -1.82 8.12
N LEU A 191 1.46 -2.77 8.28
CA LEU A 191 1.84 -3.68 7.20
C LEU A 191 0.69 -4.64 6.82
N THR A 192 -0.01 -5.20 7.82
CA THR A 192 -1.20 -6.03 7.57
C THR A 192 -2.31 -5.22 6.89
N PHE A 193 -2.60 -4.02 7.39
CA PHE A 193 -3.66 -3.17 6.85
C PHE A 193 -3.36 -2.75 5.40
N CYS A 194 -2.15 -2.28 5.10
CA CYS A 194 -1.75 -1.89 3.76
C CYS A 194 -1.78 -3.06 2.77
N ALA A 195 -1.26 -4.24 3.16
CA ALA A 195 -1.26 -5.41 2.28
C ALA A 195 -2.68 -5.83 1.88
N LEU A 196 -3.60 -5.87 2.85
CA LEU A 196 -5.00 -6.23 2.60
C LEU A 196 -5.73 -5.18 1.76
N MET A 197 -5.53 -3.89 2.05
CA MET A 197 -6.11 -2.79 1.27
C MET A 197 -5.67 -2.84 -0.20
N ILE A 198 -4.38 -3.08 -0.46
CA ILE A 198 -3.87 -3.19 -1.83
C ILE A 198 -4.52 -4.36 -2.57
N VAL A 199 -4.62 -5.54 -1.94
CA VAL A 199 -5.23 -6.73 -2.56
C VAL A 199 -6.72 -6.54 -2.84
N GLU A 200 -7.46 -5.87 -1.96
CA GLU A 200 -8.87 -5.54 -2.22
C GLU A 200 -9.02 -4.58 -3.40
N GLU A 201 -8.28 -3.46 -3.42
CA GLU A 201 -8.40 -2.48 -4.51
C GLU A 201 -7.95 -3.05 -5.87
N MET A 202 -7.01 -4.01 -5.88
CA MET A 202 -6.61 -4.72 -7.11
C MET A 202 -7.72 -5.60 -7.70
N ALA A 203 -8.79 -5.90 -6.97
CA ALA A 203 -9.91 -6.72 -7.48
C ALA A 203 -10.61 -6.11 -8.71
N VAL A 204 -10.52 -4.78 -8.90
CA VAL A 204 -11.08 -4.08 -10.08
C VAL A 204 -10.51 -4.61 -11.40
N LEU A 205 -9.34 -5.24 -11.36
CA LEU A 205 -8.61 -5.68 -12.54
C LEU A 205 -9.31 -6.80 -13.33
N HIS A 206 -10.27 -7.50 -12.72
CA HIS A 206 -11.13 -8.47 -13.40
C HIS A 206 -12.07 -7.81 -14.43
N GLU A 207 -12.49 -6.57 -14.17
CA GLU A 207 -13.44 -5.84 -15.02
C GLU A 207 -12.77 -4.97 -16.08
N VAL A 208 -11.48 -4.64 -15.89
CA VAL A 208 -10.73 -3.80 -16.83
C VAL A 208 -10.32 -4.62 -18.06
N LYS A 209 -11.27 -4.79 -19.00
CA LYS A 209 -10.97 -5.22 -20.37
C LYS A 209 -10.12 -4.15 -21.01
N THR A 210 -8.84 -4.45 -21.19
CA THR A 210 -7.88 -3.45 -21.66
C THR A 210 -7.85 -3.43 -23.18
N ASP A 211 -8.79 -2.71 -23.79
CA ASP A 211 -8.97 -2.67 -25.25
C ASP A 211 -8.71 -1.28 -25.87
N ARG A 212 -8.05 -0.36 -25.15
CA ARG A 212 -7.86 1.01 -25.64
C ARG A 212 -6.54 1.66 -25.22
N SER A 213 -5.82 2.19 -26.22
CA SER A 213 -4.54 2.91 -26.17
C SER A 213 -3.37 2.18 -25.46
N HIS A 214 -2.29 1.93 -26.20
CA HIS A 214 -1.09 1.25 -25.66
C HIS A 214 -0.49 1.95 -24.43
N CYS A 215 -0.56 3.29 -24.34
CA CYS A 215 0.01 4.05 -23.23
C CYS A 215 -0.74 3.81 -21.90
N LEU A 216 -2.08 3.87 -21.91
CA LEU A 216 -2.89 3.63 -20.72
C LEU A 216 -2.74 2.19 -20.22
N HIS A 217 -2.76 1.22 -21.14
CA HIS A 217 -2.51 -0.18 -20.77
C HIS A 217 -1.16 -0.36 -20.09
N THR A 218 -0.11 0.25 -20.66
CA THR A 218 1.23 0.17 -20.09
C THR A 218 1.29 0.81 -18.70
N ALA A 219 0.62 1.96 -18.50
CA ALA A 219 0.57 2.65 -17.20
C ALA A 219 -0.21 1.86 -16.13
N ILE A 220 -1.38 1.30 -16.46
CA ILE A 220 -2.14 0.48 -15.51
C ILE A 220 -1.34 -0.79 -15.18
N THR A 221 -0.76 -1.44 -16.18
CA THR A 221 0.04 -2.66 -15.99
C THR A 221 1.29 -2.39 -15.16
N SER A 222 1.99 -1.27 -15.35
CA SER A 222 3.13 -0.91 -14.50
C SER A 222 2.72 -0.64 -13.05
N LEU A 223 1.59 0.02 -12.82
CA LEU A 223 1.02 0.22 -11.48
C LEU A 223 0.65 -1.10 -10.81
N VAL A 224 0.05 -2.04 -11.55
CA VAL A 224 -0.26 -3.39 -11.03
C VAL A 224 1.01 -4.12 -10.60
N VAL A 225 2.06 -4.08 -11.43
CA VAL A 225 3.35 -4.69 -11.07
C VAL A 225 3.94 -4.02 -9.83
N ALA A 226 3.91 -2.70 -9.76
CA ALA A 226 4.42 -1.95 -8.61
C ALA A 226 3.65 -2.26 -7.31
N LEU A 227 2.31 -2.32 -7.37
CA LEU A 227 1.45 -2.68 -6.23
C LEU A 227 1.65 -4.14 -5.79
N GLY A 228 1.86 -5.06 -6.74
CA GLY A 228 2.19 -6.45 -6.44
C GLY A 228 3.54 -6.58 -5.73
N CYS A 229 4.58 -5.91 -6.23
CA CYS A 229 5.89 -5.85 -5.56
C CYS A 229 5.78 -5.21 -4.18
N LEU A 230 5.01 -4.14 -4.04
CA LEU A 230 4.82 -3.47 -2.76
C LEU A 230 4.11 -4.38 -1.75
N THR A 231 3.08 -5.11 -2.18
CA THR A 231 2.38 -6.10 -1.34
C THR A 231 3.33 -7.21 -0.89
N PHE A 232 4.17 -7.72 -1.79
CA PHE A 232 5.17 -8.72 -1.45
C PHE A 232 6.15 -8.20 -0.39
N ILE A 233 6.65 -6.96 -0.56
CA ILE A 233 7.52 -6.30 0.42
C ILE A 233 6.81 -6.18 1.78
N TRP A 234 5.53 -5.81 1.82
CA TRP A 234 4.77 -5.73 3.07
C TRP A 234 4.62 -7.08 3.78
N VAL A 235 4.33 -8.15 3.03
CA VAL A 235 4.25 -9.50 3.60
C VAL A 235 5.61 -9.94 4.13
N CYS A 236 6.70 -9.72 3.38
CA CYS A 236 8.05 -10.06 3.85
C CYS A 236 8.43 -9.27 5.11
N MET A 237 8.22 -7.95 5.12
CA MET A 237 8.53 -7.11 6.28
C MET A 237 7.66 -7.47 7.49
N PHE A 238 6.41 -7.87 7.27
CA PHE A 238 5.53 -8.36 8.32
C PHE A 238 6.07 -9.66 8.93
N LEU A 239 6.50 -10.62 8.11
CA LEU A 239 7.12 -11.87 8.57
C LEU A 239 8.43 -11.60 9.32
N CYS A 240 9.28 -10.70 8.82
CA CYS A 240 10.47 -10.27 9.56
C CYS A 240 10.10 -9.64 10.91
N THR A 241 9.03 -8.85 10.97
CA THR A 241 8.51 -8.25 12.20
C THR A 241 8.00 -9.32 13.18
N ALA A 242 7.34 -10.37 12.66
CA ALA A 242 6.87 -11.49 13.45
C ALA A 242 8.02 -12.30 14.06
N VAL A 243 9.15 -12.41 13.37
CA VAL A 243 10.29 -13.24 13.80
C VAL A 243 11.30 -12.48 14.67
N TYR A 244 11.62 -11.22 14.36
CA TYR A 244 12.71 -10.50 15.05
C TYR A 244 12.23 -9.58 16.17
N PHE A 245 11.18 -8.80 15.95
CA PHE A 245 10.80 -7.71 16.86
C PHE A 245 9.75 -8.14 17.89
N HIS A 246 9.40 -7.28 18.87
CA HIS A 246 8.27 -7.37 19.84
C HIS A 246 7.98 -8.69 20.60
N ASN A 247 7.17 -8.58 21.65
CA ASN A 247 6.57 -9.73 22.36
C ASN A 247 5.35 -10.27 21.58
N LEU A 248 4.98 -11.54 21.79
CA LEU A 248 3.85 -12.19 21.11
C LEU A 248 2.57 -11.36 21.21
N SER A 249 2.18 -10.96 22.42
CA SER A 249 0.96 -10.19 22.67
C SER A 249 0.91 -8.89 21.88
N GLN A 250 1.96 -8.08 21.93
CA GLN A 250 2.06 -6.79 21.23
C GLN A 250 1.84 -6.92 19.71
N LYS A 251 2.36 -7.99 19.11
CA LYS A 251 2.20 -8.27 17.68
C LYS A 251 0.81 -8.80 17.34
N VAL A 252 0.24 -9.65 18.20
CA VAL A 252 -1.12 -10.19 18.04
C VAL A 252 -2.12 -9.05 18.03
N PHE A 253 -2.04 -8.13 19.00
CA PHE A 253 -2.91 -6.94 19.01
C PHE A 253 -2.72 -6.07 17.77
N GLY A 254 -1.48 -5.77 17.38
CA GLY A 254 -1.21 -4.98 16.18
C GLY A 254 -1.83 -5.61 14.91
N THR A 255 -1.59 -6.91 14.70
CA THR A 255 -2.16 -7.66 13.57
C THR A 255 -3.69 -7.70 13.63
N LEU A 256 -4.26 -7.92 14.81
CA LEU A 256 -5.71 -7.95 15.02
C LEU A 256 -6.36 -6.61 14.64
N PHE A 257 -5.81 -5.49 15.09
CA PHE A 257 -6.30 -4.17 14.69
C PHE A 257 -6.23 -3.96 13.17
N GLY A 258 -5.20 -4.51 12.50
CA GLY A 258 -5.07 -4.45 11.04
C GLY A 258 -6.18 -5.24 10.35
N LEU A 259 -6.43 -6.47 10.80
CA LEU A 259 -7.51 -7.33 10.30
C LEU A 259 -8.90 -6.73 10.55
N LEU A 260 -9.14 -6.22 11.75
CA LEU A 260 -10.42 -5.59 12.12
C LEU A 260 -10.67 -4.33 11.31
N SER A 261 -9.65 -3.52 11.08
CA SER A 261 -9.75 -2.31 10.25
C SER A 261 -10.10 -2.65 8.80
N TRP A 262 -9.45 -3.68 8.24
CA TRP A 262 -9.78 -4.19 6.90
C TRP A 262 -11.21 -4.75 6.84
N TYR A 263 -11.59 -5.61 7.79
CA TYR A 263 -12.92 -6.21 7.81
C TYR A 263 -14.02 -5.16 8.04
N GLY A 264 -13.81 -4.21 8.93
CA GLY A 264 -14.74 -3.11 9.20
C GLY A 264 -14.95 -2.21 7.97
N THR A 265 -13.89 -1.96 7.19
CA THR A 265 -13.98 -1.20 5.95
C THR A 265 -14.57 -2.01 4.81
N TYR A 266 -13.82 -2.98 4.28
CA TYR A 266 -14.21 -3.74 3.08
C TYR A 266 -15.31 -4.76 3.33
N GLY A 267 -15.39 -5.35 4.53
CA GLY A 267 -16.39 -6.35 4.88
C GLY A 267 -17.73 -5.78 5.34
N PHE A 268 -17.78 -4.53 5.83
CA PHE A 268 -19.00 -3.96 6.41
C PHE A 268 -19.35 -2.56 5.89
N TRP A 269 -18.48 -1.56 6.08
CA TRP A 269 -18.80 -0.17 5.77
C TRP A 269 -18.92 0.07 4.26
N TYR A 270 -18.01 -0.46 3.47
CA TYR A 270 -17.94 -0.25 2.02
C TYR A 270 -19.10 -0.91 1.25
N LEU A 271 -19.87 -1.76 1.93
CA LEU A 271 -21.13 -2.30 1.40
C LEU A 271 -22.29 -1.28 1.47
N LYS A 272 -22.16 -0.20 2.25
CA LYS A 272 -23.24 0.78 2.46
C LYS A 272 -23.26 1.85 1.38
N ALA A 273 -24.45 2.35 1.04
CA ALA A 273 -24.67 3.30 -0.06
C ALA A 273 -24.06 4.70 0.13
N PHE A 274 -23.64 5.08 1.35
CA PHE A 274 -22.96 6.35 1.64
C PHE A 274 -21.42 6.23 1.70
N SER A 275 -20.90 5.01 1.62
CA SER A 275 -19.47 4.73 1.73
C SER A 275 -18.72 4.96 0.40
N PRO A 276 -17.38 4.89 0.38
CA PRO A 276 -16.60 4.84 -0.86
C PRO A 276 -17.02 3.72 -1.83
N GLY A 277 -17.71 2.68 -1.33
CA GLY A 277 -18.15 1.50 -2.07
C GLY A 277 -17.11 0.38 -2.08
N LEU A 278 -17.41 -0.73 -2.73
CA LEU A 278 -16.41 -1.75 -3.09
C LEU A 278 -15.83 -1.48 -4.50
N PRO A 279 -14.60 -1.96 -4.78
CA PRO A 279 -14.09 -1.97 -6.14
C PRO A 279 -15.03 -2.78 -7.05
N PRO A 280 -15.29 -2.33 -8.30
CA PRO A 280 -16.19 -3.01 -9.22
C PRO A 280 -15.81 -4.49 -9.40
N GLN A 281 -16.76 -5.40 -9.14
CA GLN A 281 -16.63 -6.84 -9.38
C GLN A 281 -17.83 -7.31 -10.22
N SER A 282 -17.59 -8.17 -11.21
CA SER A 282 -18.59 -8.72 -12.16
C SER A 282 -19.90 -9.17 -11.53
N SER A 283 -19.85 -9.74 -10.33
CA SER A 283 -21.04 -10.23 -9.61
C SER A 283 -22.03 -9.12 -9.24
N SER A 284 -21.52 -7.93 -8.89
CA SER A 284 -22.33 -6.78 -8.45
C SER A 284 -22.98 -6.01 -9.61
N LEU A 285 -22.38 -6.05 -10.80
CA LEU A 285 -22.88 -5.37 -11.99
C LEU A 285 -24.01 -6.13 -12.69
N ASN A 286 -23.98 -7.47 -12.66
CA ASN A 286 -25.08 -8.27 -13.21
C ASN A 286 -26.37 -8.07 -12.40
N LEU A 287 -26.28 -8.12 -11.07
CA LEU A 287 -27.44 -7.89 -10.18
C LEU A 287 -28.07 -6.50 -10.36
N LYS A 288 -27.23 -5.47 -10.59
CA LYS A 288 -27.70 -4.10 -10.82
C LYS A 288 -28.25 -3.87 -12.22
N ARG A 289 -27.78 -4.63 -13.21
CA ARG A 289 -28.30 -4.61 -14.59
C ARG A 289 -29.65 -5.31 -14.67
N ASP A 290 -29.86 -6.35 -13.88
CA ASP A 290 -31.14 -7.08 -13.81
C ASP A 290 -32.20 -6.24 -13.09
N SER A 291 -31.84 -5.56 -11.99
CA SER A 291 -32.74 -4.63 -11.28
C SER A 291 -33.14 -3.37 -12.07
N TYR A 292 -32.48 -3.04 -13.18
CA TYR A 292 -32.84 -1.93 -14.07
C TYR A 292 -33.62 -2.38 -15.32
N LYS A 293 -33.78 -3.70 -15.49
CA LYS A 293 -34.51 -4.32 -16.59
C LYS A 293 -35.90 -4.82 -16.17
N GLU A 294 -36.20 -4.81 -14.88
CA GLU A 294 -37.56 -4.92 -14.32
C GLU A 294 -38.14 -3.52 -14.09
#